data_AF-A0AAW2JHV5-F1
#
_entry.id   AF-A0AAW2JHV5-F1
#
_cell.length_a   1.000
_cell.length_b   1.000
_cell.length_c   1.000
_cell.angle_alpha   90.00
_cell.angle_beta   90.00
_cell.angle_gamma   90.00
#
_symmetry.space_group_name_H-M   'P 1'
#
loop_
_entity.id
_entity.type
_entity.pdbx_description
1 polymer ?
#
loop_
_entity_poly.entity_id
_entity_poly.type
_entity_poly.pdbx_seq_one_letter_code
_entity_poly.pdbx_strand_id
1 'polypeptide(L)' 'MLRKFPHYELPMWRQVQTFYNGVTLANRATIDAAAGGTIMKKLPSEAFNIIDEIATNLYSSGQESRQKDSRHSQH' A
#
# COMPACT_ATOMS: atom_id res chain seq x y z
N MET A 1 -25.37 -21.66 19.67
CA MET A 1 -23.97 -22.03 19.34
C MET A 1 -23.43 -21.02 18.35
N LEU A 2 -22.58 -20.10 18.81
CA LEU A 2 -21.83 -19.23 17.91
C LEU A 2 -20.70 -20.06 17.31
N ARG A 3 -20.73 -20.29 15.99
CA ARG A 3 -19.61 -20.85 15.26
C ARG A 3 -18.43 -19.91 15.48
N LYS A 4 -17.46 -20.33 16.31
CA LYS A 4 -16.09 -19.84 16.19
C LYS A 4 -15.61 -20.31 14.83
N PHE A 5 -15.85 -19.51 13.79
CA PHE A 5 -14.92 -19.51 12.68
C PHE A 5 -13.58 -19.21 13.32
N PRO A 6 -12.58 -20.11 13.27
CA PRO A 6 -11.24 -19.71 13.64
C PRO A 6 -10.98 -18.49 12.75
N HIS A 7 -10.58 -17.38 13.35
CA HIS A 7 -10.14 -16.19 12.64
C HIS A 7 -8.90 -16.59 11.83
N TYR A 8 -9.10 -17.34 10.74
CA TYR A 8 -8.08 -17.63 9.76
C TYR A 8 -7.93 -16.32 9.01
N GLU A 9 -7.09 -15.44 9.57
CA GLU A 9 -6.53 -14.32 8.83
C GLU A 9 -6.11 -14.85 7.46
N LEU A 10 -6.56 -14.18 6.40
CA LEU A 10 -6.22 -14.61 5.05
C LEU A 10 -4.70 -14.72 4.97
N PRO A 11 -4.14 -15.82 4.44
CA PRO A 11 -2.70 -15.94 4.28
C PRO A 11 -2.15 -14.69 3.57
N MET A 12 -1.02 -14.17 4.04
CA MET A 12 -0.46 -12.90 3.57
C MET A 12 -0.33 -12.83 2.04
N TRP A 13 0.04 -13.94 1.38
CA TRP A 13 0.09 -14.02 -0.08
C TRP A 13 -1.26 -13.74 -0.76
N ARG A 14 -2.37 -14.16 -0.14
CA ARG A 14 -3.73 -13.93 -0.64
C ARG A 14 -4.14 -12.47 -0.45
N GLN A 15 -3.70 -11.83 0.64
CA GLN A 15 -3.92 -10.40 0.86
C GLN A 15 -3.20 -9.57 -0.20
N VAL A 16 -1.91 -9.86 -0.43
CA VAL A 16 -1.09 -9.24 -1.49
C VAL A 16 -1.74 -9.40 -2.86
N GLN A 17 -2.16 -10.63 -3.20
CA GLN A 17 -2.80 -10.91 -4.49
C GLN A 17 -4.13 -10.16 -4.65
N THR A 18 -4.96 -10.12 -3.60
CA THR A 18 -6.25 -9.42 -3.63
C THR A 18 -6.05 -7.92 -3.82
N PHE A 19 -5.09 -7.34 -3.10
CA PHE A 19 -4.73 -5.93 -3.25
C PHE A 19 -4.19 -5.63 -4.65
N TYR A 20 -3.23 -6.42 -5.13
CA TYR A 20 -2.62 -6.25 -6.45
C TYR A 20 -3.66 -6.34 -7.58
N ASN A 21 -4.61 -7.28 -7.47
CA ASN A 21 -5.69 -7.41 -8.44
C ASN A 21 -6.73 -6.28 -8.34
N GLY A 22 -6.90 -5.67 -7.17
CA GLY A 22 -7.85 -4.57 -6.94
C GLY A 22 -7.36 -3.19 -7.36
N VAL A 23 -6.05 -2.99 -7.56
CA VAL A 23 -5.48 -1.69 -7.96
C VAL A 23 -5.50 -1.48 -9.48
N THR A 24 -5.44 -0.21 -9.90
CA THR A 24 -5.37 0.20 -11.31
C THR A 24 -4.06 -0.25 -11.97
N LEU A 25 -4.05 -0.34 -13.30
CA LEU A 25 -2.84 -0.74 -14.04
C LEU A 25 -1.64 0.19 -13.79
N ALA A 26 -1.89 1.50 -13.67
CA ALA A 26 -0.85 2.48 -13.34
C ALA A 26 -0.25 2.19 -11.96
N ASN A 27 -1.09 1.95 -10.94
CA ASN A 27 -0.62 1.63 -9.60
C ASN A 27 0.13 0.28 -9.56
N ARG A 28 -0.29 -0.72 -10.35
CA ARG A 28 0.47 -1.97 -10.49
C ARG A 28 1.88 -1.73 -11.02
N ALA A 29 2.02 -0.90 -12.06
CA ALA A 29 3.32 -0.55 -12.61
C ALA A 29 4.21 0.15 -11.58
N THR A 30 3.64 1.06 -10.76
CA THR A 30 4.36 1.69 -9.64
C THR A 30 4.80 0.68 -8.58
N ILE A 31 3.93 -0.25 -8.21
CA ILE A 31 4.22 -1.31 -7.23
C ILE A 31 5.33 -2.23 -7.75
N ASP A 32 5.27 -2.66 -9.00
CA ASP A 32 6.30 -3.50 -9.62
C ASP A 32 7.64 -2.74 -9.75
N ALA A 33 7.61 -1.46 -10.10
CA ALA A 33 8.82 -0.65 -10.14
C ALA A 33 9.48 -0.54 -8.75
N ALA A 34 8.70 -0.29 -7.70
CA ALA A 34 9.18 -0.24 -6.32
C ALA A 34 9.73 -1.60 -5.85
N ALA A 35 9.15 -2.70 -6.31
CA ALA A 35 9.64 -4.05 -6.03
C ALA A 35 10.87 -4.45 -6.86
N GLY A 36 11.32 -3.62 -7.81
CA GLY A 36 12.42 -3.93 -8.73
C GLY A 36 12.07 -5.00 -9.77
N GLY A 37 10.81 -5.13 -10.12
CA GLY A 37 10.24 -6.18 -10.95
C GLY A 37 8.88 -6.64 -10.42
N THR A 38 8.31 -7.71 -10.98
CA THR A 38 6.97 -8.10 -10.54
C THR A 38 6.91 -8.48 -9.06
N ILE A 39 6.03 -7.81 -8.30
CA ILE A 39 5.87 -8.02 -6.85
C ILE A 39 5.42 -9.46 -6.53
N MET A 40 4.75 -10.11 -7.48
CA MET A 40 4.26 -11.48 -7.35
C MET A 40 5.39 -12.53 -7.28
N LYS A 41 6.64 -12.17 -7.60
CA LYS A 41 7.82 -13.03 -7.42
C LYS A 41 8.52 -12.86 -6.07
N LYS A 42 8.12 -11.87 -5.26
CA LYS A 42 8.69 -11.62 -3.94
C LYS A 42 8.13 -12.57 -2.89
N LEU A 43 8.82 -12.68 -1.77
CA LEU A 43 8.26 -13.37 -0.61
C LEU A 43 7.03 -12.60 -0.11
N PRO A 44 5.99 -13.28 0.43
CA PRO A 44 4.77 -12.60 0.87
C PRO A 44 5.01 -11.47 1.89
N SER A 45 5.99 -11.64 2.78
CA SER A 45 6.38 -10.61 3.76
C SER A 45 7.02 -9.39 3.11
N GLU A 46 7.91 -9.61 2.14
CA GLU A 46 8.56 -8.52 1.41
C GLU A 46 7.55 -7.74 0.55
N ALA A 47 6.65 -8.46 -0.14
CA ALA A 47 5.57 -7.84 -0.90
C ALA A 47 4.63 -7.03 -0.02
N PHE A 48 4.30 -7.54 1.18
CA PHE A 48 3.47 -6.83 2.14
C PHE A 48 4.15 -5.53 2.60
N ASN A 49 5.44 -5.58 2.96
CA ASN A 49 6.20 -4.39 3.39
C ASN A 49 6.25 -3.31 2.30
N ILE A 50 6.46 -3.70 1.04
CA ILE A 50 6.46 -2.75 -0.09
C ILE A 50 5.09 -2.06 -0.24
N ILE A 51 4.00 -2.83 -0.14
CA ILE A 51 2.64 -2.28 -0.21
C ILE A 51 2.38 -1.33 0.97
N ASP A 52 2.79 -1.70 2.17
CA ASP A 52 2.62 -0.90 3.39
C ASP A 52 3.42 0.41 3.33
N GLU A 53 4.65 0.36 2.82
CA GLU A 53 5.50 1.55 2.61
C GLU A 53 4.88 2.50 1.58
N ILE A 54 4.39 1.99 0.44
CA ILE A 54 3.70 2.80 -0.57
C ILE A 54 2.45 3.43 0.03
N ALA A 55 1.64 2.66 0.76
CA ALA A 55 0.44 3.17 1.41
C ALA A 55 0.79 4.28 2.42
N THR A 56 1.79 4.06 3.28
CA THR A 56 2.27 5.03 4.27
C THR A 56 2.79 6.31 3.63
N ASN A 57 3.51 6.20 2.52
CA ASN A 57 3.99 7.34 1.75
C ASN A 57 2.83 8.15 1.12
N LEU A 58 1.79 7.47 0.62
CA LEU A 58 0.59 8.14 0.10
C LEU A 58 -0.18 8.89 1.21
N TYR A 59 -0.26 8.31 2.42
CA TYR A 59 -0.90 8.99 3.54
C TYR A 59 -0.07 10.18 4.06
N SER A 60 1.25 10.06 4.09
CA SER A 60 2.17 11.11 4.58
C SER A 60 2.25 12.30 3.63
N SER A 61 2.31 12.06 2.32
CA SER A 61 2.29 13.11 1.30
C SER A 61 0.95 13.89 1.24
N GLY A 62 -0.15 13.30 1.73
CA GLY A 62 -1.42 13.99 1.95
C GLY A 62 -1.45 14.92 3.17
N GLN A 63 -0.48 14.82 4.09
CA GLN A 63 -0.37 15.71 5.26
C GLN A 63 0.51 16.93 4.97
N GLU A 64 1.48 16.82 4.05
CA GLU A 64 2.41 17.92 3.76
C GLU A 64 1.82 19.03 2.87
N SER A 65 0.75 18.72 2.12
CA SER A 65 -0.01 19.71 1.34
C SER A 65 -0.95 20.58 2.18
N ARG A 66 -1.07 20.34 3.50
CA ARG A 66 -1.89 21.17 4.40
C ARG A 66 -1.14 22.31 5.09
N GLN A 67 0.17 22.50 4.86
CA GLN A 67 0.96 23.51 5.57
C GLN A 67 1.80 24.45 4.68
N LYS A 68 1.54 24.50 3.36
CA LYS A 68 2.22 25.44 2.45
C LYS A 68 1.35 26.60 1.93
N ASP A 69 0.17 26.83 2.50
CA ASP A 69 -0.67 28.00 2.21
C ASP A 69 -0.67 29.03 3.36
N SER A 70 0.50 29.30 3.97
CA SER A 70 0.58 30.28 5.07
C SER A 70 1.83 31.16 5.05
N ARG A 71 2.45 31.37 3.88
CA ARG A 71 3.50 32.39 3.72
C ARG A 71 3.40 33.10 2.37
N HIS A 72 2.28 33.79 2.15
CA HIS A 72 2.26 34.92 1.22
C HIS A 72 1.24 35.97 1.69
N SER A 73 1.62 36.76 2.70
CA SER A 73 1.18 38.15 2.84
C SER A 73 2.05 38.80 3.92
N GLN A 74 2.47 40.04 3.67
CA GLN A 74 3.46 40.86 4.38
C GLN A 74 4.91 40.47 4.00
N HIS A 75 5.62 41.23 3.17
CA HIS A 75 5.78 42.69 3.14
C HIS A 75 6.05 43.16 1.70
#